data_AF-A0A520J807-F1
#
_entry.id   AF-A0A520J807-F1
#
_cell.length_a   1.000
_cell.length_b   1.000
_cell.length_c   1.000
_cell.angle_alpha   90.00
_cell.angle_beta   90.00
_cell.angle_gamma   90.00
#
_symmetry.space_group_name_H-M   'P 1'
#
loop_
_entity.id
_entity.type
_entity.pdbx_description
1 polymer ?
#
loop_
_entity_poly.entity_id
_entity_poly.type
_entity_poly.pdbx_seq_one_letter_code
_entity_poly.pdbx_strand_id
1 'polypeptide(L)'
;FWALALFVKTDYANAGVPMLPVVAGERVTRTQIGLYTIPMAAAAVLPWPLGLTGPIYGVAATLLTAWFALLAFRVATRTTHVDDAMKPEKALFKYSILYLFATFGALVLDRWFA
;
A
#
# COMPACT_ATOMS: atom_id res chain seq x y z
N PHE A 1 2.36 -6.27 5.58
CA PHE A 1 1.61 -5.02 5.36
C PHE A 1 1.32 -4.34 6.68
N TRP A 2 1.87 -3.14 6.92
CA TRP A 2 1.66 -2.41 8.17
C TRP A 2 0.21 -1.94 8.38
N ALA A 3 -0.55 -1.71 7.29
CA ALA A 3 -1.98 -1.40 7.39
C ALA A 3 -2.78 -2.51 8.09
N LEU A 4 -2.48 -3.79 7.80
CA LEU A 4 -3.05 -4.95 8.50
C LEU A 4 -2.61 -5.00 9.97
N ALA A 5 -1.32 -4.75 10.20
CA ALA A 5 -0.74 -4.79 11.53
C ALA A 5 -1.34 -3.75 12.49
N LEU A 6 -1.87 -2.64 11.98
CA LEU A 6 -2.53 -1.62 12.80
C LEU A 6 -3.80 -2.15 13.48
N PHE A 7 -4.66 -2.90 12.77
CA PHE A 7 -5.92 -3.39 13.33
C PHE A 7 -5.87 -4.83 13.85
N VAL A 8 -4.77 -5.55 13.63
CA VAL A 8 -4.48 -6.89 14.21
C VAL A 8 -3.40 -6.79 15.31
N LYS A 9 -3.09 -5.55 15.75
CA LYS A 9 -2.02 -5.25 16.71
C LYS A 9 -2.12 -6.06 18.00
N THR A 10 -3.32 -6.20 18.56
CA THR A 10 -3.57 -6.94 19.81
C THR A 10 -3.19 -8.41 19.68
N ASP A 11 -3.54 -9.03 18.57
CA ASP A 11 -3.23 -10.44 18.32
C ASP A 11 -1.72 -10.63 18.16
N TYR A 12 -1.03 -9.70 17.48
CA TYR A 12 0.42 -9.70 17.41
C TYR A 12 1.09 -9.52 18.77
N ALA A 13 0.57 -8.62 19.62
CA ALA A 13 1.11 -8.41 20.96
C ALA A 13 0.91 -9.65 21.84
N ASN A 14 -0.27 -10.26 21.81
CA ASN A 14 -0.58 -11.48 22.56
C ASN A 14 0.27 -12.68 22.11
N ALA A 15 0.59 -12.75 20.81
CA ALA A 15 1.48 -13.76 20.24
C ALA A 15 2.97 -13.45 20.41
N GLY A 16 3.34 -12.33 21.04
CA GLY A 16 4.74 -11.92 21.21
C GLY A 16 5.46 -11.53 19.91
N VAL A 17 4.72 -11.21 18.84
CA VAL A 17 5.31 -10.86 17.54
C VAL A 17 5.65 -9.36 17.51
N PRO A 18 6.92 -8.97 17.32
CA PRO A 18 7.37 -7.58 17.39
C PRO A 18 7.08 -6.82 16.07
N MET A 19 5.79 -6.66 15.74
CA MET A 19 5.37 -5.86 14.60
C MET A 19 5.57 -4.36 14.87
N LEU A 20 5.83 -3.55 13.84
CA LEU A 20 6.05 -2.11 13.97
C LEU A 20 5.01 -1.36 14.86
N PRO A 21 3.69 -1.61 14.77
CA PRO A 21 2.72 -0.96 15.67
C PRO A 21 2.79 -1.43 17.12
N VAL A 22 3.35 -2.61 17.39
CA VAL A 22 3.60 -3.14 18.75
C VAL A 22 4.85 -2.49 19.35
N VAL A 23 5.93 -2.35 18.56
CA VAL A 23 7.23 -1.87 19.04
C VAL A 23 7.34 -0.34 19.03
N ALA A 24 6.92 0.31 17.94
CA ALA A 24 7.09 1.74 17.71
C ALA A 24 5.76 2.53 17.76
N GLY A 25 4.64 1.83 17.97
CA GLY A 25 3.31 2.43 18.05
C GLY A 25 2.66 2.71 16.69
N GLU A 26 1.37 3.01 16.76
CA GLU A 26 0.52 3.16 15.57
C GLU A 26 0.83 4.41 14.77
N ARG A 27 1.16 5.52 15.43
CA ARG A 27 1.49 6.79 14.76
C ARG A 27 2.72 6.64 13.87
N VAL A 28 3.79 6.04 14.40
CA VAL A 28 5.01 5.76 13.61
C VAL A 28 4.68 4.84 12.45
N THR A 29 3.89 3.80 12.69
CA THR A 29 3.46 2.86 11.65
C THR A 29 2.70 3.55 10.51
N ARG A 30 1.79 4.49 10.82
CA ARG A 30 1.07 5.28 9.81
C ARG A 30 1.99 6.20 9.00
N THR A 31 2.95 6.87 9.66
CA THR A 31 3.96 7.67 8.97
C THR A 31 4.78 6.80 8.02
N GLN A 32 5.21 5.62 8.47
CA GLN A 32 5.99 4.70 7.65
C GLN A 32 5.19 4.17 6.45
N ILE A 33 3.87 3.93 6.59
CA ILE A 33 3.00 3.62 5.44
C ILE A 33 3.09 4.71 4.37
N GLY A 34 2.99 5.98 4.77
CA GLY A 34 3.12 7.12 3.84
C GLY A 34 4.50 7.19 3.18
N LEU A 35 5.57 7.11 3.98
CA LEU A 35 6.95 7.23 3.50
C LEU A 35 7.33 6.12 2.52
N TYR A 36 7.02 4.86 2.84
CA TYR A 36 7.35 3.72 1.99
C TYR A 36 6.49 3.61 0.73
N THR A 37 5.37 4.34 0.68
CA THR A 37 4.57 4.45 -0.54
C THR A 37 5.32 5.20 -1.64
N ILE A 38 6.22 6.13 -1.30
CA ILE A 38 7.00 6.91 -2.28
C ILE A 38 7.95 6.02 -3.11
N PRO A 39 8.89 5.26 -2.51
CA PRO A 39 9.77 4.37 -3.28
C PRO A 39 8.98 3.24 -3.95
N MET A 40 7.89 2.76 -3.34
CA MET A 40 7.00 1.78 -3.98
C MET A 40 6.38 2.34 -5.26
N ALA A 41 5.87 3.57 -5.22
CA ALA A 41 5.27 4.23 -6.37
C ALA A 41 6.29 4.45 -7.49
N ALA A 42 7.51 4.88 -7.14
CA ALA A 42 8.60 5.00 -8.09
C ALA A 42 8.91 3.64 -8.74
N ALA A 43 9.08 2.58 -7.93
CA ALA A 43 9.40 1.24 -8.44
C ALA A 43 8.31 0.68 -9.36
N ALA A 44 7.03 1.00 -9.11
CA ALA A 44 5.92 0.54 -9.93
C ALA A 44 5.78 1.30 -11.26
N VAL A 45 6.09 2.60 -11.28
CA VAL A 45 5.88 3.45 -12.46
C VAL A 45 7.13 3.51 -13.36
N LEU A 46 8.34 3.48 -12.79
CA LEU A 46 9.61 3.62 -13.51
C LEU A 46 9.82 2.65 -14.69
N PRO A 47 9.34 1.40 -14.70
CA PRO A 47 9.52 0.52 -15.85
C PRO A 47 8.96 1.08 -17.17
N TRP A 48 7.96 1.95 -17.12
CA TRP A 48 7.35 2.53 -18.32
C TRP A 48 8.22 3.61 -19.00
N PRO A 49 8.63 4.71 -18.33
CA PRO A 49 9.51 5.70 -18.94
C PRO A 49 10.92 5.16 -19.24
N LEU A 50 11.33 4.04 -18.62
CA LEU A 50 12.58 3.35 -18.94
C LEU A 50 12.48 2.44 -20.18
N GLY A 51 11.29 2.30 -20.78
CA GLY A 51 11.07 1.45 -21.96
C GLY A 51 11.13 -0.05 -21.67
N LEU A 52 10.98 -0.47 -20.40
CA LEU A 52 10.96 -1.88 -20.00
C LEU A 52 9.56 -2.51 -20.13
N THR A 53 8.53 -1.68 -20.24
CA THR A 53 7.12 -2.07 -20.32
C THR A 53 6.40 -1.16 -21.31
N GLY A 54 5.32 -1.66 -21.88
CA GLY A 54 4.45 -0.98 -22.82
C GLY A 54 3.42 -0.05 -22.16
N PRO A 55 2.58 0.59 -22.99
CA PRO A 55 1.63 1.60 -22.54
C PRO A 55 0.48 1.02 -21.71
N ILE A 56 0.12 -0.26 -21.87
CA ILE A 56 -0.96 -0.89 -21.10
C ILE A 56 -0.53 -0.97 -19.64
N TYR A 57 0.68 -1.47 -19.39
CA TYR A 57 1.26 -1.48 -18.06
C TYR A 57 1.45 -0.06 -17.53
N GLY A 58 2.03 0.84 -18.33
CA GLY A 58 2.34 2.20 -17.91
C GLY A 58 1.13 2.98 -17.39
N VAL A 59 0.03 2.98 -18.14
CA VAL A 59 -1.21 3.64 -17.74
C VAL A 59 -1.82 2.98 -16.51
N ALA A 60 -1.92 1.64 -16.50
CA ALA A 60 -2.48 0.90 -15.39
C ALA A 60 -1.69 1.12 -14.09
N ALA A 61 -0.37 0.93 -14.14
CA ALA A 61 0.53 1.11 -12.99
C ALA A 61 0.45 2.53 -12.44
N THR A 62 0.41 3.56 -13.31
CA THR A 62 0.30 4.96 -12.88
C THR A 62 -1.01 5.23 -12.15
N LEU A 63 -2.16 4.82 -12.72
CA LEU A 63 -3.48 5.04 -12.10
C LEU A 63 -3.64 4.26 -10.80
N LEU A 64 -3.23 2.97 -10.80
CA LEU A 64 -3.30 2.11 -9.64
C LEU A 64 -2.43 2.65 -8.49
N THR A 65 -1.23 3.14 -8.82
CA THR A 65 -0.28 3.70 -7.86
C THR A 65 -0.75 5.04 -7.31
N ALA A 66 -1.28 5.92 -8.17
CA ALA A 66 -1.82 7.21 -7.73
C ALA A 66 -2.95 7.01 -6.72
N TRP A 67 -3.87 6.06 -6.97
CA TRP A 67 -4.94 5.75 -6.02
C TRP A 67 -4.40 5.11 -4.73
N PHE A 68 -3.40 4.23 -4.82
CA PHE A 68 -2.73 3.69 -3.64
C PHE A 68 -2.14 4.81 -2.77
N ALA A 69 -1.43 5.75 -3.40
CA ALA A 69 -0.81 6.89 -2.73
C ALA A 69 -1.82 7.78 -2.03
N LEU A 70 -2.99 8.02 -2.65
CA LEU A 70 -4.08 8.75 -2.01
C LEU A 70 -4.61 8.03 -0.75
N LEU A 71 -4.79 6.70 -0.81
CA LEU A 71 -5.23 5.93 0.35
C LEU A 71 -4.16 5.89 1.45
N ALA A 72 -2.89 5.74 1.08
CA ALA A 72 -1.77 5.76 2.02
C ALA A 72 -1.62 7.13 2.70
N PHE A 73 -1.77 8.22 1.94
CA PHE A 73 -1.74 9.57 2.48
C PHE A 73 -2.89 9.82 3.47
N ARG A 74 -4.10 9.34 3.18
CA ARG A 74 -5.23 9.38 4.13
C ARG A 74 -4.92 8.61 5.42
N VAL A 75 -4.26 7.46 5.33
CA VAL A 75 -3.83 6.69 6.51
C VAL A 75 -2.71 7.39 7.27
N ALA A 76 -1.78 8.05 6.58
CA ALA A 76 -0.65 8.74 7.20
C ALA A 76 -1.05 10.02 7.95
N THR A 77 -2.08 10.72 7.48
CA THR A 77 -2.49 12.05 8.00
C THR A 77 -3.69 12.02 8.94
N ARG A 78 -4.37 10.88 9.08
CA ARG A 78 -5.55 10.78 9.94
C ARG A 78 -5.23 10.82 11.42
N THR A 79 -6.16 11.38 12.19
CA THR A 79 -6.22 11.27 13.66
C THR A 79 -7.10 10.08 14.05
N THR A 80 -6.76 9.44 15.17
CA THR A 80 -7.50 8.28 15.69
C THR A 80 -8.08 8.58 17.06
N HIS A 81 -9.20 7.94 17.37
CA HIS A 81 -9.90 8.04 18.65
C HIS A 81 -9.96 6.67 19.33
N VAL A 82 -10.29 6.67 20.62
CA VAL A 82 -10.62 5.43 21.35
C VAL A 82 -11.83 4.80 20.63
N ASP A 83 -11.75 3.49 20.36
CA ASP A 83 -12.74 2.71 19.58
C ASP A 83 -12.80 2.97 18.06
N ASP A 84 -11.72 3.47 17.46
CA ASP A 84 -11.63 3.63 16.00
C ASP A 84 -11.70 2.27 15.26
N ALA A 85 -12.69 2.12 14.37
CA ALA A 85 -12.91 0.94 13.55
C ALA A 85 -11.82 0.69 12.47
N MET A 86 -10.87 1.61 12.31
CA MET A 86 -9.74 1.59 11.37
C MET A 86 -10.19 1.35 9.92
N LYS A 87 -11.31 1.99 9.52
CA LYS A 87 -11.86 1.87 8.16
C LYS A 87 -10.84 2.25 7.07
N PRO A 88 -10.05 3.34 7.22
CA PRO A 88 -9.05 3.71 6.20
C PRO A 88 -7.94 2.66 6.02
N GLU A 89 -7.42 2.07 7.09
CA GLU A 89 -6.41 1.00 7.03
C GLU A 89 -6.95 -0.25 6.36
N LYS A 90 -8.18 -0.65 6.70
CA LYS A 90 -8.83 -1.80 6.08
C LYS A 90 -9.06 -1.56 4.58
N ALA A 91 -9.45 -0.35 4.19
CA ALA A 91 -9.60 0.03 2.79
C ALA A 91 -8.25 0.00 2.04
N LEU A 92 -7.20 0.57 2.63
CA LEU A 92 -5.85 0.53 2.07
C LEU A 92 -5.35 -0.91 1.92
N PHE A 93 -5.56 -1.76 2.92
CA PHE A 93 -5.18 -3.17 2.87
C PHE A 93 -5.92 -3.94 1.77
N LYS A 94 -7.25 -3.80 1.69
CA LYS A 94 -8.04 -4.42 0.60
C LYS A 94 -7.59 -3.94 -0.77
N TYR A 95 -7.39 -2.63 -0.91
CA TYR A 95 -6.88 -2.07 -2.16
C TYR A 95 -5.47 -2.56 -2.47
N SER A 96 -4.60 -2.77 -1.48
CA SER A 96 -3.24 -3.27 -1.73
C SER A 96 -3.21 -4.67 -2.34
N ILE A 97 -4.16 -5.52 -1.96
CA ILE A 97 -4.32 -6.85 -2.57
C ILE A 97 -4.75 -6.69 -4.03
N LEU A 98 -5.80 -5.91 -4.28
CA LEU A 98 -6.28 -5.63 -5.63
C LEU A 98 -5.18 -5.00 -6.50
N TYR A 99 -4.45 -4.04 -5.95
CA TYR A 99 -3.34 -3.33 -6.58
C TYR A 99 -2.28 -4.31 -7.06
N LEU A 100 -1.91 -5.29 -6.22
CA LEU A 100 -0.92 -6.31 -6.57
C LEU A 100 -1.39 -7.14 -7.77
N PHE A 101 -2.60 -7.70 -7.68
CA PHE A 101 -3.17 -8.50 -8.77
C PHE A 101 -3.34 -7.69 -10.06
N ALA A 102 -3.82 -6.45 -9.96
CA ALA A 102 -4.05 -5.59 -11.12
C ALA A 102 -2.73 -5.14 -11.77
N THR A 103 -1.70 -4.82 -10.98
CA THR A 103 -0.39 -4.40 -11.51
C THR A 103 0.30 -5.55 -12.25
N PHE A 104 0.35 -6.75 -11.64
CA PHE A 104 0.91 -7.92 -12.31
C PHE A 104 0.06 -8.41 -13.48
N GLY A 105 -1.27 -8.34 -13.35
CA GLY A 105 -2.19 -8.65 -14.45
C GLY A 105 -1.98 -7.70 -15.64
N ALA A 106 -1.84 -6.40 -15.38
CA ALA A 106 -1.52 -5.42 -16.41
C ALA A 106 -0.17 -5.70 -17.08
N LEU A 107 0.85 -6.11 -16.31
CA LEU A 107 2.15 -6.49 -16.87
C LEU A 107 2.06 -7.70 -17.81
N VAL A 108 1.28 -8.72 -17.44
CA VAL A 108 1.07 -9.90 -18.28
C VAL A 108 0.31 -9.54 -19.55
N LEU A 109 -0.76 -8.74 -19.43
CA LEU A 109 -1.54 -8.28 -20.57
C LEU A 109 -0.68 -7.44 -21.51
N ASP A 110 0.09 -6.50 -20.97
CA ASP A 110 1.02 -5.68 -21.72
C ASP A 110 2.00 -6.54 -22.50
N ARG A 111 2.60 -7.56 -21.88
CA ARG A 111 3.55 -8.48 -22.54
C ARG A 111 2.93 -9.36 -23.63
N TRP A 112 1.62 -9.57 -23.61
CA TRP A 112 0.90 -10.32 -24.65
C TRP A 112 0.48 -9.46 -25.84
N PHE A 113 0.24 -8.16 -25.63
CA PHE A 113 -0.34 -7.27 -26.65
C PHE A 113 0.63 -6.20 -27.17
N ALA A 114 1.70 -5.89 -26.45
CA ALA A 114 2.73 -4.89 -26.79
C ALA A 114 4.13 -5.52 -26.73
#